data_AF-A0A2K3YQ12-F1
#
_entry.id   AF-A0A2K3YQ12-F1
#
_cell.length_a   1.000
_cell.length_b   1.000
_cell.length_c   1.000
_cell.angle_alpha   90.00
_cell.angle_beta   90.00
_cell.angle_gamma   90.00
#
_symmetry.space_group_name_H-M   'P 1'
#
loop_
_entity.id
_entity.type
_entity.pdbx_description
1 polymer ?
#
loop_
_entity_poly.entity_id
_entity_poly.type
_entity_poly.pdbx_seq_one_letter_code
_entity_poly.pdbx_strand_id
1 'polypeptide(L)' 'MNKTFNLYNERKQAVVTVSVYTGQKYKIKGIDGTQLEHINLLTNNVEEFKRKFNLLSYEELGQLTIDELLKP' A
#
# COMPACT_ATOMS: atom_id res chain seq x y z
N MET A 1 14.86 9.39 -6.84
CA MET A 1 13.45 9.59 -6.45
C MET A 1 13.04 8.46 -5.52
N ASN A 2 12.83 8.73 -4.23
CA ASN A 2 12.33 7.72 -3.30
C ASN A 2 10.84 7.53 -3.57
N LYS A 3 10.46 6.43 -4.23
CA LYS A 3 9.06 6.09 -4.45
C LYS A 3 8.47 5.59 -3.13
N THR A 4 7.44 6.27 -2.66
CA THR A 4 6.67 5.90 -1.47
C THR A 4 5.20 5.85 -1.85
N PHE A 5 4.50 4.80 -1.44
CA PHE A 5 3.07 4.61 -1.69
C PHE A 5 2.39 4.02 -0.47
N ASN A 6 1.08 4.24 -0.34
CA ASN A 6 0.30 3.72 0.77
C ASN A 6 -0.47 2.47 0.35
N LEU A 7 -0.67 1.57 1.31
CA LEU A 7 -1.61 0.47 1.18
C LEU A 7 -2.81 0.72 2.10
N TYR A 8 -3.95 0.22 1.64
CA TYR A 8 -5.24 0.52 2.19
C TYR A 8 -5.92 -0.76 2.64
N ASN A 9 -6.72 -0.67 3.69
CA ASN A 9 -7.59 -1.77 4.09
C ASN A 9 -8.88 -1.79 3.23
N GLU A 10 -9.75 -2.77 3.48
CA GLU A 10 -11.05 -2.92 2.82
C GLU A 10 -11.97 -1.69 2.99
N ARG A 11 -11.74 -0.88 4.02
CA ARG A 11 -12.46 0.38 4.27
C ARG A 11 -11.88 1.57 3.49
N LYS A 12 -10.95 1.32 2.56
CA LYS A 12 -10.20 2.34 1.80
C LYS A 12 -9.40 3.30 2.69
N GLN A 13 -9.07 2.89 3.91
CA GLN A 13 -8.25 3.67 4.84
C GLN A 13 -6.80 3.26 4.67
N ALA A 14 -5.91 4.24 4.51
CA ALA A 14 -4.48 3.97 4.50
C ALA A 14 -4.07 3.44 5.88
N VAL A 15 -3.41 2.29 5.90
CA VAL A 15 -2.97 1.65 7.16
C VAL A 15 -1.45 1.45 7.23
N VAL A 16 -0.78 1.39 6.07
CA VAL A 16 0.68 1.32 6.01
C VAL A 16 1.22 2.15 4.85
N THR A 17 2.43 2.64 5.03
CA THR A 17 3.23 3.31 4.01
C THR A 17 4.40 2.41 3.62
N VAL A 18 4.54 2.19 2.32
CA VAL A 18 5.61 1.42 1.70
C VAL A 18 6.59 2.37 1.03
N SER A 19 7.86 2.32 1.41
CA SER A 19 8.92 3.12 0.80
C SER A 19 9.94 2.20 0.15
N VAL A 20 10.35 2.52 -1.07
CA VAL A 20 11.47 1.82 -1.72
C VAL A 20 12.73 2.07 -0.91
N TYR A 21 13.33 1.00 -0.43
CA TYR A 21 14.61 0.98 0.27
C TYR A 21 15.70 0.50 -0.68
N THR A 22 16.96 0.81 -0.36
CA THR A 22 18.10 0.38 -1.19
C THR A 22 18.17 -1.16 -1.27
N GLY A 23 18.62 -1.67 -2.41
CA GLY A 23 18.80 -3.11 -2.63
C GLY A 23 17.51 -3.90 -2.88
N GLN A 24 16.57 -3.34 -3.66
CA GLN A 24 15.29 -3.98 -4.03
C GLN A 24 14.40 -4.38 -2.85
N LYS A 25 14.62 -3.75 -1.69
CA LYS A 25 13.81 -3.94 -0.49
C LYS A 25 12.79 -2.83 -0.39
N TYR A 26 11.72 -3.11 0.30
CA TYR A 26 10.65 -2.19 0.63
C TYR A 26 10.57 -2.08 2.14
N LYS A 27 10.57 -0.85 2.63
CA LYS A 27 10.29 -0.56 4.04
C LYS A 27 8.81 -0.34 4.19
N ILE A 28 8.16 -1.21 4.96
CA ILE A 28 6.74 -1.09 5.30
C ILE A 28 6.66 -0.53 6.71
N LYS A 29 5.97 0.59 6.85
CA LYS A 29 5.74 1.25 8.13
C LYS A 29 4.23 1.45 8.34
N GLY A 30 3.75 1.08 9.51
CA GLY A 30 2.43 1.39 10.02
C GLY A 30 2.14 2.88 10.06
N ILE A 31 0.90 3.24 9.76
CA ILE A 31 0.38 4.58 10.02
C ILE A 31 -0.14 4.61 11.46
N ASP A 32 0.23 5.65 12.19
CA ASP A 32 -0.16 5.85 13.60
C ASP A 32 -1.69 5.94 13.74
N GLY A 33 -2.25 5.31 14.78
CA GLY A 33 -3.70 5.24 14.98
C GLY A 33 -4.43 4.27 14.06
N THR A 34 -3.70 3.37 13.39
CA THR A 34 -4.28 2.30 12.57
C THR A 34 -3.96 0.93 13.14
N GLN A 35 -4.72 -0.09 12.72
CA GLN A 35 -4.50 -1.48 13.18
C GLN A 35 -3.09 -2.02 12.90
N LEU A 36 -2.34 -1.40 11.98
CA LEU A 36 -0.98 -1.77 11.60
C LEU A 36 0.07 -0.77 12.09
N GLU A 37 -0.24 0.13 13.02
CA GLU A 37 0.69 1.15 13.54
C GLU A 37 2.02 0.57 14.05
N HIS A 38 1.97 -0.62 14.65
CA HIS A 38 3.12 -1.33 15.22
C HIS A 38 4.00 -2.01 14.15
N ILE A 39 3.55 -2.04 12.89
CA ILE A 39 4.31 -2.66 11.80
C ILE A 39 5.47 -1.74 11.42
N ASN A 40 6.68 -2.27 11.51
CA ASN A 40 7.86 -1.63 10.93
C ASN A 40 8.82 -2.74 10.49
N LEU A 41 8.76 -3.09 9.21
CA LEU A 41 9.56 -4.19 8.68
C LEU A 41 10.14 -3.86 7.31
N LEU A 42 11.21 -4.56 6.98
CA LEU A 42 11.84 -4.53 5.66
C LEU A 42 11.51 -5.84 4.96
N THR A 43 10.85 -5.76 3.82
CA THR A 43 10.51 -6.92 2.99
C THR A 43 10.93 -6.67 1.56
N ASN A 44 11.40 -7.69 0.86
CA ASN A 44 11.56 -7.67 -0.59
C ASN A 44 10.25 -8.05 -1.32
N ASN A 45 9.22 -8.50 -0.59
CA ASN A 45 7.96 -8.94 -1.13
C ASN A 45 6.79 -8.20 -0.48
N VAL A 46 6.35 -7.11 -1.11
CA VAL A 46 5.21 -6.30 -0.66
C VAL A 46 3.88 -7.02 -0.94
N GLU A 47 3.81 -7.84 -2.00
CA GLU A 47 2.60 -8.57 -2.36
C GLU A 47 2.21 -9.61 -1.32
N GLU A 48 3.19 -10.32 -0.76
CA GLU A 48 2.94 -11.25 0.36
C GLU A 48 2.39 -10.51 1.58
N PHE A 49 2.97 -9.35 1.90
CA PHE A 49 2.47 -8.51 3.00
C PHE A 49 1.03 -8.04 2.74
N LYS A 50 0.73 -7.58 1.51
CA LYS A 50 -0.63 -7.21 1.12
C LYS A 50 -1.61 -8.36 1.32
N ARG A 51 -1.30 -9.57 0.84
CA ARG A 51 -2.17 -10.74 0.98
C ARG A 51 -2.39 -11.14 2.43
N LYS A 52 -1.34 -11.08 3.25
CA LYS A 52 -1.41 -11.44 4.68
C LYS A 52 -2.36 -10.54 5.47
N PHE A 53 -2.40 -9.26 5.15
CA PHE A 53 -3.20 -8.25 5.86
C PHE A 53 -4.43 -7.79 5.07
N ASN A 54 -4.76 -8.47 3.97
CA ASN A 54 -5.84 -8.11 3.05
C ASN A 54 -5.82 -6.63 2.63
N LEU A 55 -4.63 -6.16 2.21
CA LEU A 55 -4.39 -4.78 1.83
C LEU A 55 -4.40 -4.60 0.32
N LEU A 56 -4.92 -3.45 -0.09
CA LEU A 56 -5.07 -3.04 -1.46
C LEU A 56 -4.19 -1.83 -1.75
N SER A 57 -3.68 -1.76 -2.96
CA SER A 57 -2.98 -0.58 -3.48
C SER A 57 -4.01 0.45 -3.92
N TYR A 58 -3.58 1.71 -4.09
CA TYR A 58 -4.49 2.76 -4.56
C TYR A 58 -5.23 2.38 -5.86
N GLU A 59 -4.52 1.75 -6.80
CA GLU A 59 -5.07 1.28 -8.07
C GLU A 59 -6.10 0.15 -7.90
N GLU A 60 -5.93 -0.70 -6.88
CA GLU A 60 -6.83 -1.83 -6.58
C GLU A 60 -8.06 -1.42 -5.77
N LEU A 61 -8.06 -0.23 -5.16
CA LEU A 61 -9.23 0.32 -4.45
C LEU A 61 -10.40 0.69 -5.38
N GLY A 62 -10.22 0.55 -6.69
CA GLY A 62 -11.26 0.81 -7.67
C GLY A 62 -11.66 2.28 -7.68
N GLN A 63 -10.69 3.19 -7.81
CA GLN A 63 -11.00 4.38 -8.61
C GLN A 63 -10.88 3.94 -10.06
N LEU A 64 -12.04 3.79 -10.70
CA LEU A 64 -12.14 4.04 -12.12
C LEU A 64 -11.34 5.32 -12.36
N THR A 65 -10.21 5.22 -13.05
CA THR A 65 -9.61 6.39 -13.66
C THR A 65 -10.73 7.08 -14.45
N ILE A 66 -10.74 8.41 -14.49
CA ILE A 66 -11.73 9.17 -15.28
C ILE A 66 -11.78 8.66 -16.74
N ASP A 67 -10.69 8.06 -17.21
CA ASP A 67 -10.54 7.30 -18.46
C ASP A 67 -11.51 6.09 -18.63
N GLU A 68 -11.82 5.34 -17.56
CA GLU A 68 -12.80 4.25 -17.58
C GLU A 68 -14.26 4.75 -17.54
N LEU A 69 -14.49 5.99 -17.10
CA LEU A 69 -15.81 6.65 -17.15
C LEU A 69 -16.07 7.38 -18.49
N LEU A 70 -15.05 7.49 -19.35
CA LEU A 70 -15.09 8.22 -20.63
C LEU A 70 -15.04 7.30 -21.87
N LYS A 71 -15.11 5.98 -21.70
CA LYS A 71 -15.33 5.09 -22.85
C LYS A 71 -16.74 5.33 -23.42
N PRO A 72 -16.87 5.60 -24.73
CA PRO A 72 -18.16 5.91 -25.37
C PRO A 72 -19.14 4.75 -25.36
#